data_AF-A0A534M4R0-F1
#
_entry.id   AF-A0A534M4R0-F1
#
_cell.length_a   1.000
_cell.length_b   1.000
_cell.length_c   1.000
_cell.angle_alpha   90.00
_cell.angle_beta   90.00
_cell.angle_gamma   90.00
#
_symmetry.space_group_name_H-M   'P 1'
#
loop_
_entity.id
_entity.type
_entity.pdbx_description
1 polymer ?
#
loop_
_entity_poly.entity_id
_entity_poly.type
_entity_poly.pdbx_seq_one_letter_code
_entity_poly.pdbx_strand_id
1 'polypeptide(L)'
;MSDSFHPRHALERWYRYHIFDPLSPRALRRAASLFIGEHDFGAFTPDPAEAPLTIDGIEVTRSPHAILFDVRARTFRRNMVRRIVAAAIRCARGELSEVEIRRALSGIRRDFGMVRPEPLFLMDVRYPFDLDVIVKPRVRDAWRLMEQDTDLRRRLIAQWHRATQGIQ
;
A
#
# COMPACT_ATOMS: atom_id res chain seq x y z
N MET A 1 -23.72 -18.40 14.76
CA MET A 1 -22.37 -18.07 14.25
C MET A 1 -21.44 -19.10 14.84
N SER A 2 -20.64 -19.79 14.02
CA SER A 2 -19.78 -20.84 14.57
C SER A 2 -18.82 -20.24 15.60
N ASP A 3 -18.67 -20.88 16.75
CA ASP A 3 -17.71 -20.54 17.82
C ASP A 3 -16.22 -20.60 17.35
N SER A 4 -16.00 -20.80 16.06
CA SER A 4 -14.71 -21.02 15.42
C SER A 4 -14.19 -19.83 14.59
N PHE A 5 -14.98 -18.77 14.39
CA PHE A 5 -14.50 -17.61 13.64
C PHE A 5 -13.54 -16.76 14.48
N HIS A 6 -12.33 -16.58 13.96
CA HIS A 6 -11.34 -15.68 14.56
C HIS A 6 -10.87 -14.64 13.52
N PRO A 7 -11.13 -13.33 13.71
CA PRO A 7 -10.79 -12.29 12.73
C PRO A 7 -9.31 -12.26 12.33
N ARG A 8 -8.40 -12.74 13.18
CA ARG A 8 -6.96 -12.79 12.84
C ARG A 8 -6.61 -13.90 11.84
N HIS A 9 -7.43 -14.93 11.70
CA HIS A 9 -7.18 -16.08 10.81
C HIS A 9 -7.61 -15.82 9.37
N ALA A 10 -7.16 -14.69 8.81
CA ALA A 10 -7.36 -14.37 7.40
C ALA A 10 -6.42 -15.20 6.50
N LEU A 11 -6.88 -15.49 5.29
CA LEU A 11 -6.06 -16.08 4.23
C LEU A 11 -5.11 -15.05 3.61
N GLU A 12 -5.59 -13.81 3.43
CA GLU A 12 -4.83 -12.74 2.80
C GLU A 12 -5.28 -11.39 3.37
N ARG A 13 -4.34 -10.45 3.43
CA ARG A 13 -4.57 -9.03 3.66
C ARG A 13 -3.98 -8.25 2.51
N TRP A 14 -4.72 -7.28 2.00
CA TRP A 14 -4.27 -6.40 0.93
C TRP A 14 -4.16 -4.97 1.45
N TYR A 15 -2.96 -4.41 1.43
CA TYR A 15 -2.73 -3.00 1.71
C TYR A 15 -2.38 -2.22 0.44
N ARG A 16 -2.81 -0.97 0.39
CA ARG A 16 -2.47 0.00 -0.67
C ARG A 16 -1.83 1.23 -0.06
N TYR A 17 -0.68 1.64 -0.60
CA TYR A 17 -0.06 2.92 -0.29
C TYR A 17 -0.14 3.87 -1.49
N HIS A 18 -0.56 5.11 -1.28
CA HIS A 18 -0.55 6.15 -2.32
C HIS A 18 0.73 6.97 -2.27
N ILE A 19 1.49 6.98 -3.36
CA ILE A 19 2.71 7.76 -3.52
C ILE A 19 2.40 8.95 -4.42
N PHE A 20 2.49 10.15 -3.88
CA PHE A 20 2.21 11.39 -4.60
C PHE A 20 3.44 12.04 -5.21
N ASP A 21 4.64 11.66 -4.74
CA ASP A 21 5.89 12.19 -5.23
C ASP A 21 6.14 11.82 -6.71
N PRO A 22 6.76 12.71 -7.50
CA PRO A 22 7.20 12.37 -8.85
C PRO A 22 8.26 11.27 -8.77
N LEU A 23 7.89 10.07 -9.22
CA LEU A 23 8.74 8.89 -9.19
C LEU A 23 8.46 8.03 -10.42
N SER A 24 9.48 7.34 -10.95
CA SER A 24 9.30 6.40 -12.06
C SER A 24 8.56 5.15 -11.57
N PRO A 25 7.34 4.84 -12.08
CA PRO A 25 6.63 3.62 -11.71
C PRO A 25 7.42 2.36 -12.11
N ARG A 26 8.21 2.44 -13.19
CA ARG A 26 9.07 1.34 -13.64
C ARG A 26 10.21 1.07 -12.66
N ALA A 27 10.86 2.11 -12.15
CA ALA A 27 11.92 1.95 -11.14
C ALA A 27 11.34 1.40 -9.83
N LEU A 28 10.19 1.92 -9.41
CA LEU A 28 9.49 1.45 -8.22
C LEU A 28 9.06 -0.02 -8.34
N ARG A 29 8.56 -0.45 -9.51
CA ARG A 29 8.25 -1.87 -9.78
C ARG A 29 9.45 -2.78 -9.58
N ARG A 30 10.63 -2.39 -10.10
CA ARG A 30 11.85 -3.19 -9.93
C ARG A 30 12.21 -3.31 -8.46
N ALA A 31 12.28 -2.20 -7.73
CA ALA A 31 12.57 -2.21 -6.31
C ALA A 31 11.54 -3.03 -5.50
N ALA A 32 10.25 -2.90 -5.83
CA ALA A 32 9.16 -3.62 -5.18
C ALA A 32 9.25 -5.14 -5.37
N SER A 33 9.68 -5.60 -6.55
CA SER A 33 9.78 -7.03 -6.86
C SER A 33 10.75 -7.79 -5.95
N LEU A 34 11.72 -7.10 -5.34
CA LEU A 34 12.69 -7.68 -4.42
C LEU A 34 12.04 -8.28 -3.16
N PHE A 35 10.88 -7.76 -2.77
CA PHE A 35 10.19 -8.14 -1.53
C PHE A 35 9.22 -9.31 -1.70
N ILE A 36 8.93 -9.74 -2.95
CA ILE A 36 8.00 -10.84 -3.22
C ILE A 36 8.68 -12.18 -2.87
N GLY A 37 7.93 -13.10 -2.27
CA GLY A 37 8.42 -14.39 -1.79
C GLY A 37 8.70 -14.40 -0.28
N GLU A 38 9.37 -15.45 0.17
CA GLU A 38 9.70 -15.68 1.59
C GLU A 38 11.05 -15.04 1.95
N HIS A 39 11.04 -14.17 2.96
CA HIS A 39 12.23 -13.42 3.40
C HIS A 39 12.25 -13.17 4.91
N ASP A 40 13.41 -12.81 5.44
CA ASP A 40 13.52 -12.22 6.78
C ASP A 40 13.15 -10.73 6.73
N PHE A 41 11.97 -10.40 7.23
CA PHE A 41 11.48 -9.03 7.32
C PHE A 41 11.89 -8.29 8.61
N GLY A 42 12.88 -8.78 9.35
CA GLY A 42 13.39 -8.15 10.56
C GLY A 42 13.83 -6.70 10.33
N ALA A 43 14.54 -6.42 9.26
CA ALA A 43 14.92 -5.05 8.91
C ALA A 43 13.73 -4.12 8.56
N PHE A 44 12.52 -4.68 8.44
CA PHE A 44 11.29 -3.96 8.08
C PHE A 44 10.24 -3.95 9.20
N THR A 45 10.57 -4.39 10.41
CA THR A 45 9.73 -4.22 11.61
C THR A 45 10.52 -3.60 12.76
N PRO A 46 9.90 -2.80 13.65
CA PRO A 46 10.50 -2.41 14.93
C PRO A 46 10.52 -3.56 15.94
N ASP A 47 9.72 -4.59 15.73
CA ASP A 47 9.61 -5.73 16.64
C ASP A 47 10.75 -6.74 16.38
N PRO A 48 11.11 -7.59 17.36
CA PRO A 48 12.03 -8.69 17.15
C PRO A 48 11.58 -9.57 15.98
N ALA A 49 12.53 -10.01 15.16
CA ALA A 49 12.21 -10.91 14.05
C ALA A 49 12.11 -12.32 14.62
N GLU A 50 10.92 -12.91 14.59
CA GLU A 50 10.69 -14.25 15.15
C GLU A 50 10.82 -15.36 14.10
N ALA A 51 10.51 -15.05 12.83
CA ALA A 51 10.55 -15.98 11.69
C ALA A 51 10.50 -15.26 10.32
N PRO A 52 10.86 -15.90 9.21
CA PRO A 52 10.56 -15.42 7.86
C PRO A 52 9.05 -15.22 7.63
N LEU A 53 8.70 -14.33 6.71
CA LEU A 53 7.32 -14.16 6.23
C LEU A 53 7.31 -14.14 4.71
N THR A 54 6.14 -14.42 4.13
CA THR A 54 5.93 -14.42 2.68
C THR A 54 5.09 -13.23 2.26
N ILE A 55 5.54 -12.52 1.22
CA ILE A 55 4.70 -11.58 0.47
C ILE A 55 4.27 -12.29 -0.81
N ASP A 56 2.97 -12.44 -0.97
CA ASP A 56 2.36 -13.17 -2.09
C ASP A 56 2.44 -12.36 -3.39
N GLY A 57 2.38 -11.03 -3.29
CA GLY A 57 2.54 -10.17 -4.45
C GLY A 57 2.60 -8.69 -4.13
N ILE A 58 3.29 -7.95 -5.00
CA ILE A 58 3.26 -6.49 -5.02
C ILE A 58 2.96 -6.00 -6.42
N GLU A 59 2.00 -5.09 -6.53
CA GLU A 59 1.61 -4.46 -7.78
C GLU A 59 1.81 -2.93 -7.68
N VAL A 60 2.37 -2.34 -8.73
CA VAL A 60 2.60 -0.89 -8.80
C VAL A 60 1.95 -0.33 -10.06
N THR A 61 0.86 0.39 -9.86
CA THR A 61 0.05 0.98 -10.94
C THR A 61 0.10 2.51 -10.89
N ARG A 62 -0.03 3.14 -12.06
CA ARG A 62 -0.14 4.60 -12.16
C ARG A 62 -1.61 4.96 -12.20
N SER A 63 -2.02 5.87 -11.31
CA SER A 63 -3.32 6.54 -11.37
C SER A 63 -3.10 8.01 -11.79
N PRO A 64 -4.17 8.76 -12.15
CA PRO A 64 -4.06 10.16 -12.52
C PRO A 64 -3.38 11.06 -11.47
N HIS A 65 -3.48 10.70 -10.18
CA HIS A 65 -3.04 11.56 -9.07
C HIS A 65 -1.96 10.94 -8.20
N ALA A 66 -1.68 9.63 -8.34
CA ALA A 66 -0.71 8.93 -7.49
C ALA A 66 -0.10 7.72 -8.21
N ILE A 67 0.95 7.15 -7.63
CA ILE A 67 1.36 5.78 -7.90
C ILE A 67 0.78 4.94 -6.77
N LEU A 68 0.07 3.87 -7.12
CA LEU A 68 -0.52 2.95 -6.16
C LEU A 68 0.48 1.81 -5.94
N PHE A 69 0.83 1.55 -4.69
CA PHE A 69 1.67 0.42 -4.28
C PHE A 69 0.79 -0.56 -3.49
N ASP A 70 0.39 -1.63 -4.15
CA ASP A 70 -0.47 -2.68 -3.60
C ASP A 70 0.38 -3.85 -3.13
N VAL A 71 0.24 -4.25 -1.86
CA VAL A 71 0.96 -5.40 -1.28
C VAL A 71 -0.03 -6.39 -0.68
N ARG A 72 0.18 -7.67 -0.97
CA ARG A 72 -0.66 -8.77 -0.50
C ARG A 72 0.19 -9.81 0.22
N ALA A 73 -0.26 -10.21 1.41
CA ALA A 73 0.35 -11.25 2.21
C ALA A 73 -0.68 -11.82 3.20
N ARG A 74 -0.47 -13.04 3.67
CA ARG A 74 -1.21 -13.59 4.81
C ARG A 74 -1.05 -12.74 6.08
N THR A 75 0.18 -12.34 6.41
CA THR A 75 0.50 -11.66 7.68
C THR A 75 1.50 -10.53 7.45
N PHE A 76 1.31 -9.43 8.18
CA PHE A 76 2.26 -8.31 8.24
C PHE A 76 2.62 -8.00 9.69
N ARG A 77 3.90 -7.67 9.93
CA ARG A 77 4.35 -7.12 11.22
C ARG A 77 4.05 -5.63 11.33
N ARG A 78 4.16 -5.10 12.56
CA ARG A 78 3.98 -3.66 12.81
C ARG A 78 4.91 -2.84 11.90
N ASN A 79 4.35 -1.82 11.26
CA ASN A 79 5.04 -0.94 10.31
C ASN A 79 5.67 -1.62 9.07
N MET A 80 5.51 -2.93 8.88
CA MET A 80 6.17 -3.68 7.80
C MET A 80 5.94 -3.07 6.41
N VAL A 81 4.67 -2.84 6.06
CA VAL A 81 4.31 -2.24 4.77
C VAL A 81 4.94 -0.85 4.59
N ARG A 82 4.90 0.00 5.61
CA ARG A 82 5.44 1.37 5.54
C ARG A 82 6.96 1.38 5.37
N ARG A 83 7.67 0.42 5.97
CA ARG A 83 9.13 0.31 5.85
C ARG A 83 9.55 -0.28 4.51
N ILE A 84 8.78 -1.25 3.99
CA ILE A 84 8.95 -1.77 2.63
C ILE A 84 8.78 -0.65 1.60
N VAL A 85 7.70 0.13 1.69
CA VAL A 85 7.43 1.23 0.76
C VAL A 85 8.56 2.28 0.84
N ALA A 86 9.05 2.61 2.05
CA ALA A 86 10.17 3.53 2.21
C ALA A 86 11.43 3.05 1.49
N ALA A 87 11.82 1.79 1.70
CA ALA A 87 12.98 1.19 1.04
C ALA A 87 12.82 1.14 -0.48
N ALA A 88 11.63 0.77 -0.97
CA ALA A 88 11.35 0.72 -2.41
C ALA A 88 11.43 2.11 -3.07
N ILE A 89 10.91 3.17 -2.42
CA ILE A 89 11.01 4.54 -2.91
C ILE A 89 12.47 5.00 -2.97
N ARG A 90 13.24 4.81 -1.88
CA ARG A 90 14.66 5.19 -1.83
C ARG A 90 15.48 4.46 -2.89
N CYS A 91 15.20 3.18 -3.10
CA CYS A 91 15.84 2.40 -4.16
C CYS A 91 15.46 2.89 -5.57
N ALA A 92 14.18 3.17 -5.80
CA ALA A 92 13.71 3.73 -7.06
C ALA A 92 14.30 5.12 -7.38
N ARG A 93 14.70 5.88 -6.36
CA ARG A 93 15.43 7.16 -6.47
C ARG A 93 16.94 7.01 -6.63
N GLY A 94 17.49 5.81 -6.45
CA GLY A 94 18.94 5.56 -6.48
C GLY A 94 19.65 5.89 -5.15
N GLU A 95 18.93 6.20 -4.08
CA GLU A 95 19.48 6.49 -2.75
C GLU A 95 19.83 5.22 -1.95
N LEU A 96 19.37 4.06 -2.45
CA LEU A 96 19.56 2.75 -1.83
C LEU A 96 19.75 1.70 -2.93
N SER A 97 20.75 0.85 -2.80
CA SER A 97 20.99 -0.21 -3.79
C SER A 97 20.07 -1.41 -3.59
N GLU A 98 19.79 -2.14 -4.68
CA GLU A 98 19.06 -3.43 -4.59
C GLU A 98 19.79 -4.45 -3.71
N VAL A 99 21.13 -4.41 -3.69
CA VAL A 99 21.97 -5.29 -2.86
C VAL A 99 21.73 -5.06 -1.37
N GLU A 100 21.59 -3.79 -0.94
CA GLU A 100 21.29 -3.47 0.45
C GLU A 100 19.90 -3.98 0.86
N ILE A 101 18.89 -3.90 -0.02
CA ILE A 101 17.57 -4.48 0.23
C ILE A 101 17.67 -6.01 0.36
N ARG A 102 18.35 -6.68 -0.56
CA ARG A 102 18.52 -8.15 -0.52
C ARG A 102 19.24 -8.63 0.74
N ARG A 103 20.28 -7.91 1.17
CA ARG A 103 20.99 -8.17 2.43
C ARG A 103 20.07 -8.01 3.64
N ALA A 104 19.21 -7.00 3.62
CA ALA A 104 18.25 -6.80 4.68
C ALA A 104 17.17 -7.91 4.73
N LEU A 105 16.73 -8.38 3.57
CA LEU A 105 15.83 -9.52 3.42
C LEU A 105 16.47 -10.87 3.79
N SER A 106 17.81 -10.94 3.84
CA SER A 106 18.55 -12.09 4.35
C SER A 106 18.92 -11.97 5.84
N GLY A 107 18.39 -10.99 6.56
CA GLY A 107 18.54 -10.84 8.01
C GLY A 107 19.55 -9.79 8.48
N ILE A 108 20.25 -9.08 7.58
CA ILE A 108 21.15 -7.99 7.98
C ILE A 108 20.33 -6.77 8.40
N ARG A 109 20.38 -6.40 9.68
CA ARG A 109 19.58 -5.27 10.18
C ARG A 109 20.07 -3.94 9.62
N ARG A 110 19.12 -3.16 9.12
CA ARG A 110 19.29 -1.79 8.65
C ARG A 110 17.99 -1.04 8.87
N ASP A 111 18.07 0.24 9.21
CA ASP A 111 16.90 1.09 9.22
C ASP A 111 16.76 1.84 7.89
N PHE A 112 15.62 1.62 7.23
CA PHE A 112 15.27 2.31 5.99
C PHE A 112 14.40 3.54 6.23
N GLY A 113 14.01 3.80 7.48
CA GLY A 113 12.94 4.74 7.83
C GLY A 113 11.56 4.15 7.56
N MET A 114 10.53 4.98 7.64
CA MET A 114 9.16 4.61 7.27
C MET A 114 8.46 5.81 6.63
N VAL A 115 7.62 5.53 5.63
CA VAL A 115 6.77 6.57 5.03
C VAL A 115 5.67 7.00 6.00
N ARG A 116 5.05 8.16 5.78
CA ARG A 116 3.95 8.64 6.63
C ARG A 116 2.73 7.69 6.58
N PRO A 117 1.92 7.57 7.66
CA PRO A 117 0.85 6.57 7.74
C PRO A 117 -0.42 6.93 6.97
N GLU A 118 -0.70 8.22 6.74
CA GLU A 118 -1.99 8.71 6.26
C GLU A 118 -2.43 8.13 4.90
N PRO A 119 -1.54 7.89 3.92
CA PRO A 119 -1.95 7.33 2.63
C PRO A 119 -1.81 5.80 2.56
N LEU A 120 -1.79 5.11 3.70
CA LEU A 120 -1.85 3.65 3.79
C LEU A 120 -3.28 3.18 4.11
N PHE A 121 -3.82 2.31 3.27
CA PHE A 121 -5.17 1.78 3.41
C PHE A 121 -5.15 0.25 3.44
N LEU A 122 -5.93 -0.34 4.34
CA LEU A 122 -6.30 -1.76 4.25
C LEU A 122 -7.45 -1.87 3.25
N MET A 123 -7.18 -2.50 2.11
CA MET A 123 -8.13 -2.59 1.01
C MET A 123 -9.08 -3.78 1.18
N ASP A 124 -8.54 -4.93 1.58
CA ASP A 124 -9.33 -6.14 1.73
C ASP A 124 -8.70 -7.14 2.72
N VAL A 125 -9.53 -8.00 3.29
CA VAL A 125 -9.16 -9.13 4.14
C VAL A 125 -9.97 -10.35 3.71
N ARG A 126 -9.30 -11.37 3.18
CA ARG A 126 -9.96 -12.57 2.67
C ARG A 126 -9.98 -13.68 3.70
N TYR A 127 -11.11 -14.38 3.78
CA TYR A 127 -11.36 -15.55 4.62
C TYR A 127 -11.73 -16.75 3.73
N PRO A 128 -11.75 -17.99 4.25
CA PRO A 128 -12.17 -19.18 3.48
C PRO A 128 -13.69 -19.25 3.23
N PHE A 129 -14.40 -18.15 3.43
CA PHE A 129 -15.85 -18.01 3.23
C PHE A 129 -16.15 -16.57 2.84
N ASP A 130 -17.30 -16.36 2.20
CA ASP A 130 -17.75 -15.04 1.78
C ASP A 130 -18.31 -14.24 2.97
N LEU A 131 -18.03 -12.94 2.97
CA LEU A 131 -18.58 -12.01 3.93
C LEU A 131 -19.79 -11.31 3.33
N ASP A 132 -20.93 -11.39 4.02
CA ASP A 132 -22.09 -10.57 3.69
C ASP A 132 -21.84 -9.13 4.11
N VAL A 133 -21.66 -8.25 3.13
CA VAL A 133 -21.43 -6.83 3.39
C VAL A 133 -22.76 -6.14 3.72
N ILE A 134 -22.98 -5.87 5.00
CA ILE A 134 -24.14 -5.11 5.46
C ILE A 134 -23.81 -3.62 5.42
N VAL A 135 -24.22 -2.94 4.34
CA VAL A 135 -24.12 -1.48 4.24
C VAL A 135 -25.30 -0.82 4.94
N LYS A 136 -25.05 -0.21 6.11
CA LYS A 136 -26.06 0.57 6.82
C LYS A 136 -26.53 1.74 5.94
N PRO A 137 -27.84 2.09 5.89
CA PRO A 137 -28.35 3.18 5.06
C PRO A 137 -27.56 4.48 5.19
N ARG A 138 -27.26 4.90 6.42
CA ARG A 138 -26.45 6.10 6.70
C ARG A 138 -25.06 6.09 6.04
N VAL A 139 -24.40 4.93 6.00
CA VAL A 139 -23.07 4.79 5.38
C VAL A 139 -23.22 4.91 3.86
N ARG A 140 -24.21 4.24 3.27
CA ARG A 140 -24.50 4.34 1.84
C ARG A 140 -24.80 5.77 1.41
N ASP A 141 -25.64 6.46 2.18
CA ASP A 141 -26.07 7.82 1.85
C ASP A 141 -24.90 8.80 2.02
N ALA A 142 -24.10 8.65 3.07
CA ALA A 142 -22.85 9.41 3.22
C ALA A 142 -21.86 9.14 2.06
N TRP A 143 -21.72 7.88 1.63
CA TRP A 143 -20.87 7.53 0.49
C TRP A 143 -21.32 8.23 -0.79
N ARG A 144 -22.62 8.19 -1.09
CA ARG A 144 -23.19 8.88 -2.26
C ARG A 144 -22.93 10.38 -2.22
N LEU A 145 -23.09 11.02 -1.05
CA LEU A 145 -22.79 12.44 -0.89
C LEU A 145 -21.31 12.74 -1.12
N MET A 146 -20.41 11.90 -0.62
CA MET A 146 -18.97 12.05 -0.84
C MET A 146 -18.58 11.84 -2.32
N GLU A 147 -19.20 10.88 -3.01
CA GLU A 147 -19.01 10.68 -4.45
C GLU A 147 -19.46 11.90 -5.25
N GLN A 148 -20.65 12.44 -4.95
CA GLN A 148 -21.18 13.64 -5.59
C GLN A 148 -20.28 14.86 -5.35
N ASP A 149 -19.87 15.12 -4.10
CA ASP A 149 -18.96 16.22 -3.77
C ASP A 149 -17.61 16.07 -4.47
N THR A 150 -17.04 14.85 -4.49
CA THR A 150 -15.78 14.57 -5.18
C THR A 150 -15.89 14.83 -6.68
N ASP A 151 -16.98 14.38 -7.31
CA ASP A 151 -17.23 14.59 -8.73
C ASP A 151 -17.43 16.08 -9.07
N LEU A 152 -18.16 16.81 -8.23
CA LEU A 152 -18.34 18.25 -8.37
C LEU A 152 -17.00 18.99 -8.26
N ARG A 153 -16.19 18.68 -7.24
CA ARG A 153 -14.85 19.25 -7.06
C ARG A 153 -13.95 18.94 -8.26
N ARG A 154 -13.95 17.70 -8.77
CA ARG A 154 -13.20 17.33 -9.98
C ARG A 154 -13.63 18.14 -11.20
N ARG A 155 -14.94 18.31 -11.42
CA ARG A 155 -15.47 19.10 -12.54
C ARG A 155 -15.09 20.57 -12.42
N LEU A 156 -15.22 21.15 -11.23
CA LEU A 156 -14.86 22.55 -10.95
C LEU A 156 -13.36 22.80 -11.17
N ILE A 157 -12.49 21.94 -10.63
CA ILE A 157 -11.04 22.03 -10.84
C ILE A 157 -10.70 21.92 -12.34
N ALA A 158 -11.31 20.98 -13.06
CA ALA A 158 -11.07 20.82 -14.49
C ALA A 158 -11.59 22.01 -15.33
N GLN A 159 -12.75 22.58 -14.98
CA GLN A 159 -13.28 23.79 -15.61
C GLN A 159 -12.39 25.00 -15.34
N TRP A 160 -11.92 25.16 -14.11
CA TRP A 160 -11.02 26.25 -13.72
C TRP A 160 -9.68 26.18 -14.48
N HIS A 161 -9.09 24.99 -14.62
CA HIS A 161 -7.90 24.80 -15.45
C HIS A 161 -8.13 25.14 -16.94
N ARG A 162 -9.29 24.78 -17.52
CA ARG A 162 -9.61 25.15 -18.91
C ARG A 162 -9.80 26.66 -19.09
N ALA A 163 -10.42 27.33 -18.12
CA ALA A 163 -10.66 28.77 -18.17
C ALA A 163 -9.37 29.58 -17.99
N THR A 164 -8.42 29.10 -17.19
CA THR A 164 -7.13 29.80 -16.96
C THR A 164 -6.08 29.52 -18.03
N GLN A 165 -6.20 28.43 -18.80
CA GLN A 165 -5.31 28.16 -19.95
C GLN A 165 -5.80 28.76 -21.29
N GLY A 166 -6.97 29.40 -21.33
CA GLY A 166 -7.49 30.09 -22.51
C GLY A 166 -7.27 31.61 -22.51
N ILE A 167 -6.45 32.14 -21.60
CA ILE A 167 -6.17 33.59 -21.43
C ILE A 167 -4.69 33.90 -21.77
N GLN A 168 -4.07 33.13 -22.68
CA GLN A 168 -2.80 33.48 -23.32
C GLN A 168 -2.96 33.54 -24.83
#